data_AF-A0A538B520-F1
#
_entry.id   AF-A0A538B520-F1
#
_cell.length_a   1.000
_cell.length_b   1.000
_cell.length_c   1.000
_cell.angle_alpha   90.00
_cell.angle_beta   90.00
_cell.angle_gamma   90.00
#
_symmetry.space_group_name_H-M   'P 1'
#
loop_
_entity.id
_entity.type
_entity.pdbx_description
1 polymer ?
#
loop_
_entity_poly.entity_id
_entity_poly.type
_entity_poly.pdbx_seq_one_letter_code
_entity_poly.pdbx_strand_id
1 'polypeptide(L)'
;MTRLRRVRQSSPGFSRRRHGRGFVYLDQRGDPIRDERIERLRALAIPPAWTDVWICADDRGHLQATGTDDAGRRQYLYHPEWRRQRDREKFERIESFADALPSLRARIDADLQRRGYPRERVLACAVRLLDRGLFRVGGDD
;
A
#
# COMPACT_ATOMS: atom_id res chain seq x y z
N MET A 1 -21.82 8.62 -3.13
CA MET A 1 -20.44 8.10 -3.00
C MET A 1 -19.49 9.26 -2.81
N THR A 2 -18.62 9.22 -1.78
CA THR A 2 -17.62 10.28 -1.54
C THR A 2 -16.54 10.20 -2.61
N ARG A 3 -16.39 11.26 -3.43
CA ARG A 3 -15.33 11.34 -4.45
C ARG A 3 -13.99 11.60 -3.77
N LEU A 4 -13.12 10.59 -3.76
CA LEU A 4 -11.78 10.69 -3.18
C LEU A 4 -10.81 11.42 -4.11
N ARG A 5 -9.80 12.07 -3.51
CA ARG A 5 -8.75 12.81 -4.21
C ARG A 5 -7.42 12.08 -4.14
N ARG A 6 -6.71 12.06 -5.28
CA ARG A 6 -5.32 11.61 -5.33
C ARG A 6 -4.41 12.70 -4.74
N VAL A 7 -3.67 12.34 -3.70
CA VAL A 7 -2.72 13.21 -2.97
C VAL A 7 -1.37 12.50 -2.85
N ARG A 8 -0.29 13.24 -2.69
CA ARG A 8 1.05 12.68 -2.45
C ARG A 8 1.51 13.09 -1.05
N GLN A 9 2.32 12.27 -0.40
CA GLN A 9 2.91 12.62 0.90
C GLN A 9 3.86 13.83 0.84
N SER A 10 4.34 14.18 -0.36
CA SER A 10 5.13 15.39 -0.60
C SER A 10 4.28 16.66 -0.78
N SER A 11 2.96 16.53 -0.81
CA SER A 11 2.04 17.68 -0.85
C SER A 11 1.98 18.37 0.52
N PRO A 12 1.62 19.66 0.57
CA PRO A 12 1.41 20.35 1.84
C PRO A 12 0.42 19.59 2.74
N GLY A 13 0.77 19.45 4.01
CA GLY A 13 0.00 18.69 4.98
C GLY A 13 0.33 19.11 6.41
N PHE A 14 -0.33 18.47 7.35
CA PHE A 14 -0.07 18.64 8.77
C PHE A 14 1.01 17.66 9.23
N SER A 15 1.61 17.92 10.38
CA SER A 15 2.53 16.99 11.01
C SER A 15 2.12 16.68 12.44
N ARG A 16 2.67 15.59 12.99
CA ARG A 16 2.46 15.21 14.39
C ARG A 16 3.81 15.00 15.06
N ARG A 17 4.00 15.64 16.21
CA ARG A 17 5.22 15.52 17.02
C ARG A 17 4.87 15.10 18.44
N ARG A 18 5.74 14.31 19.05
CA ARG A 18 5.62 13.96 20.48
C ARG A 18 5.84 15.21 21.34
N HIS A 19 4.97 15.43 22.32
CA HIS A 19 5.06 16.54 23.26
C HIS A 19 4.61 16.08 24.66
N GLY A 20 5.57 15.99 25.59
CA GLY A 20 5.33 15.44 26.93
C GLY A 20 4.78 14.01 26.87
N ARG A 21 3.61 13.80 27.50
CA ARG A 21 2.91 12.50 27.53
C ARG A 21 2.02 12.24 26.30
N GLY A 22 1.91 13.19 25.37
CA GLY A 22 1.02 13.09 24.21
C GLY A 22 1.64 13.58 22.92
N PHE A 23 0.80 14.07 22.03
CA PHE A 23 1.19 14.58 20.72
C PHE A 23 0.65 15.98 20.50
N VAL A 24 1.44 16.80 19.81
CA VAL A 24 1.01 18.06 19.21
C VAL A 24 0.86 17.87 17.70
N TYR A 25 -0.17 18.46 17.14
CA TYR A 25 -0.38 18.53 15.70
C TYR A 25 -0.02 19.93 15.22
N LEU A 26 0.73 20.00 14.13
CA LEU A 26 1.26 21.24 13.59
C LEU A 26 0.72 21.43 12.18
N ASP A 27 0.42 22.68 11.84
CA ASP A 27 -0.02 23.04 10.50
C ASP A 27 1.15 23.08 9.49
N GLN A 28 0.88 23.57 8.28
CA GLN A 28 1.87 23.65 7.21
C GLN A 28 3.00 24.66 7.49
N ARG A 29 2.79 25.58 8.45
CA ARG A 29 3.76 26.57 8.90
C ARG A 29 4.52 26.10 10.14
N GLY A 30 4.10 24.99 10.73
CA GLY A 30 4.65 24.47 11.98
C GLY A 30 3.94 25.00 13.23
N ASP A 31 2.82 25.71 13.06
CA ASP A 31 2.07 26.28 14.17
C ASP A 31 1.13 25.23 14.80
N PRO A 32 0.96 25.22 16.13
CA PRO A 32 0.06 24.28 16.79
C PRO A 32 -1.39 24.44 16.32
N ILE A 33 -1.98 23.36 15.80
CA ILE A 33 -3.41 23.29 15.47
C ILE A 33 -4.17 23.12 16.78
N ARG A 34 -5.15 24.00 17.05
CA ARG A 34 -5.97 24.02 18.29
C ARG A 34 -7.48 24.10 18.06
N ASP A 35 -7.90 24.06 16.81
CA ASP A 35 -9.29 24.21 16.39
C ASP A 35 -9.95 22.85 16.13
N GLU A 36 -11.13 22.85 15.50
CA GLU A 36 -11.95 21.68 15.22
C GLU A 36 -11.21 20.58 14.43
N ARG A 37 -10.12 20.93 13.73
CA ARG A 37 -9.32 19.96 12.98
C ARG A 37 -8.71 18.90 13.89
N ILE A 38 -8.45 19.21 15.17
CA ILE A 38 -7.87 18.25 16.13
C ILE A 38 -8.68 16.96 16.21
N GLU A 39 -10.01 17.05 16.20
CA GLU A 39 -10.88 15.89 16.38
C GLU A 39 -10.67 14.88 15.25
N ARG A 40 -10.62 15.37 14.01
CA ARG A 40 -10.27 14.56 12.83
C ARG A 40 -8.88 13.94 12.97
N LEU A 41 -7.88 14.74 13.35
CA LEU A 41 -6.48 14.26 13.43
C LEU A 41 -6.28 13.18 14.49
N ARG A 42 -7.04 13.23 15.58
CA ARG A 42 -7.08 12.17 16.61
C ARG A 42 -7.83 10.93 16.12
N ALA A 43 -8.96 11.12 15.43
CA ALA A 43 -9.76 10.04 14.88
C ALA A 43 -9.03 9.18 13.83
N LEU A 44 -7.97 9.72 13.21
CA LEU A 44 -7.08 8.94 12.34
C LEU A 44 -6.35 7.80 13.06
N ALA A 45 -6.26 7.82 14.39
CA ALA A 45 -5.64 6.78 15.20
C ALA A 45 -4.24 6.39 14.71
N ILE A 46 -3.42 7.38 14.34
CA ILE A 46 -2.05 7.15 13.86
C ILE A 46 -1.25 6.47 14.98
N PRO A 47 -0.61 5.31 14.73
CA PRO A 47 0.11 4.58 15.77
C PRO A 47 1.14 5.45 16.51
N PRO A 48 1.25 5.36 17.84
CA PRO A 48 2.10 6.26 18.62
C PRO A 48 3.60 6.09 18.36
N ALA A 49 4.01 4.90 17.88
CA ALA A 49 5.38 4.59 17.48
C ALA A 49 5.83 5.34 16.22
N TRP A 50 4.89 5.82 15.38
CA TRP A 50 5.29 6.45 14.12
C TRP A 50 6.00 7.79 14.32
N THR A 51 7.17 7.90 13.72
CA THR A 51 7.96 9.14 13.56
C THR A 51 7.78 9.71 12.15
N ASP A 52 8.33 10.90 11.88
CA ASP A 52 8.25 11.60 10.59
C ASP A 52 6.83 11.61 9.98
N VAL A 53 5.85 11.94 10.83
CA VAL A 53 4.44 11.83 10.49
C VAL A 53 3.99 12.99 9.62
N TRP A 54 3.49 12.66 8.44
CA TRP A 54 2.75 13.57 7.55
C TRP A 54 1.27 13.20 7.56
N ILE A 55 0.39 14.20 7.57
CA ILE A 55 -1.07 14.02 7.59
C ILE A 55 -1.69 14.88 6.50
N CYS A 56 -2.58 14.29 5.70
CA CYS A 56 -3.25 15.01 4.62
C CYS A 56 -4.20 16.09 5.18
N ALA A 57 -4.10 17.30 4.63
CA ALA A 57 -4.98 18.41 5.02
C ALA A 57 -6.44 18.19 4.61
N ASP A 58 -6.68 17.49 3.49
CA ASP A 58 -8.00 17.18 2.95
C ASP A 58 -8.51 15.82 3.48
N ASP A 59 -9.69 15.81 4.10
CA ASP A 59 -10.31 14.59 4.61
C ASP A 59 -10.73 13.61 3.50
N ARG A 60 -10.86 14.07 2.26
CA ARG A 60 -11.14 13.26 1.07
C ARG A 60 -9.88 12.77 0.36
N GLY A 61 -8.69 13.07 0.89
CA GLY A 61 -7.44 12.50 0.39
C GLY A 61 -7.42 10.98 0.54
N HIS A 62 -7.15 10.24 -0.54
CA HIS A 62 -7.12 8.77 -0.47
C HIS A 62 -6.04 8.25 0.50
N LEU A 63 -4.92 8.98 0.61
CA LEU A 63 -3.90 8.80 1.64
C LEU A 63 -4.14 9.85 2.74
N GLN A 64 -4.34 9.38 3.97
CA GLN A 64 -4.67 10.21 5.12
C GLN A 64 -3.44 10.55 5.96
N ALA A 65 -2.51 9.62 6.14
CA ALA A 65 -1.25 9.88 6.84
C ALA A 65 -0.14 8.93 6.39
N THR A 66 1.10 9.34 6.61
CA THR A 66 2.28 8.48 6.51
C THR A 66 3.17 8.71 7.72
N GLY A 67 4.03 7.74 8.01
CA GLY A 67 5.01 7.83 9.09
C GLY A 67 6.03 6.72 8.98
N THR A 68 7.08 6.77 9.77
CA THR A 68 8.11 5.73 9.85
C THR A 68 7.88 4.91 11.11
N ASP A 69 7.83 3.58 11.01
CA ASP A 69 7.68 2.70 12.18
C ASP A 69 9.01 2.46 12.93
N ASP A 70 8.97 1.76 14.07
CA ASP A 70 10.15 1.45 14.89
C ASP A 70 11.22 0.62 14.16
N ALA A 71 10.84 -0.04 13.06
CA ALA A 71 11.76 -0.81 12.23
C ALA A 71 12.28 0.00 11.03
N GLY A 72 12.06 1.32 11.00
CA GLY A 72 12.53 2.22 9.95
C GLY A 72 11.72 2.14 8.65
N ARG A 73 10.58 1.45 8.62
CA ARG A 73 9.78 1.29 7.40
C ARG A 73 8.76 2.41 7.26
N ARG A 74 8.58 2.92 6.04
CA ARG A 74 7.51 3.86 5.72
C ARG A 74 6.16 3.15 5.76
N GLN A 75 5.28 3.65 6.60
CA GLN A 75 3.91 3.18 6.78
C GLN A 75 2.90 4.19 6.22
N TYR A 76 1.74 3.68 5.81
CA TYR A 76 0.70 4.44 5.12
C TYR A 76 -0.66 4.18 5.77
N LEU A 77 -1.42 5.24 6.00
CA LEU A 77 -2.80 5.20 6.45
C LEU A 77 -3.70 5.71 5.33
N TYR A 78 -4.55 4.83 4.78
CA TYR A 78 -5.48 5.17 3.70
C TYR A 78 -6.89 5.44 4.20
N HIS A 79 -7.60 6.30 3.47
CA HIS A 79 -9.04 6.52 3.66
C HIS A 79 -9.80 5.18 3.58
N PRO A 80 -10.75 4.88 4.48
CA PRO A 80 -11.46 3.60 4.50
C PRO A 80 -12.14 3.25 3.16
N GLU A 81 -12.78 4.24 2.54
CA GLU A 81 -13.40 4.08 1.22
C GLU A 81 -12.39 3.75 0.11
N TRP A 82 -11.15 4.27 0.20
CA TRP A 82 -10.10 3.91 -0.76
C TRP A 82 -9.74 2.43 -0.65
N ARG A 83 -9.60 1.93 0.59
CA ARG A 83 -9.33 0.50 0.83
C ARG A 83 -10.43 -0.36 0.23
N ARG A 84 -11.70 -0.03 0.51
CA ARG A 84 -12.85 -0.76 -0.06
C ARG A 84 -12.84 -0.81 -1.58
N GLN A 85 -12.59 0.33 -2.24
CA GLN A 85 -12.52 0.40 -3.71
C GLN A 85 -11.36 -0.44 -4.26
N ARG A 86 -10.16 -0.34 -3.65
CA ARG A 86 -8.98 -1.11 -4.08
C ARG A 86 -9.13 -2.61 -3.84
N ASP A 87 -9.78 -3.01 -2.75
CA ASP A 87 -10.07 -4.41 -2.47
C ASP A 87 -11.04 -5.00 -3.49
N ARG A 88 -12.06 -4.23 -3.90
CA ARG A 88 -12.97 -4.62 -4.98
C ARG A 88 -12.26 -4.75 -6.33
N GLU A 89 -11.47 -3.75 -6.73
CA GLU A 89 -10.68 -3.80 -7.97
C GLU A 89 -9.72 -5.00 -7.97
N LYS A 90 -9.13 -5.32 -6.81
CA LYS A 90 -8.28 -6.50 -6.66
C LYS A 90 -9.07 -7.79 -6.88
N PHE A 91 -10.29 -7.88 -6.36
CA PHE A 91 -11.14 -9.05 -6.56
C PHE A 91 -11.54 -9.23 -8.02
N GLU A 92 -11.96 -8.16 -8.70
CA GLU A 92 -12.28 -8.17 -10.14
C GLU A 92 -11.06 -8.60 -10.98
N ARG A 93 -9.84 -8.15 -10.61
CA ARG A 93 -8.61 -8.58 -11.30
C ARG A 93 -8.30 -10.07 -11.10
N ILE A 94 -8.69 -10.67 -9.97
CA ILE A 94 -8.49 -12.11 -9.73
C ILE A 94 -9.34 -12.93 -10.70
N GLU A 95 -10.57 -12.48 -10.99
CA GLU A 95 -11.45 -13.14 -11.98
C GLU A 95 -10.80 -13.14 -13.36
N SER A 96 -10.37 -11.97 -13.86
CA SER A 96 -9.66 -11.90 -15.16
C SER A 96 -8.35 -12.70 -15.19
N PHE A 97 -7.66 -12.84 -14.05
CA PHE A 97 -6.49 -13.70 -13.95
C PHE A 97 -6.85 -15.19 -14.01
N ALA A 98 -7.96 -15.59 -13.37
CA ALA A 98 -8.45 -16.96 -13.42
C ALA A 98 -8.77 -17.40 -14.85
N ASP A 99 -9.36 -16.51 -15.66
CA ASP A 99 -9.63 -16.76 -17.09
C ASP A 99 -8.35 -16.97 -17.91
N ALA A 100 -7.23 -16.35 -17.50
CA ALA A 100 -5.94 -16.50 -18.16
C ALA A 100 -5.17 -17.76 -17.71
N LEU A 101 -5.55 -18.42 -16.60
CA LEU A 101 -4.83 -19.58 -16.07
C LEU A 101 -4.75 -20.77 -17.05
N PRO A 102 -5.81 -21.14 -17.79
CA PRO A 102 -5.74 -22.28 -18.70
C PRO A 102 -4.68 -22.10 -19.80
N SER A 103 -4.65 -20.92 -20.45
CA SER A 103 -3.70 -20.64 -21.53
C SER A 103 -2.27 -20.50 -20.99
N LEU A 104 -2.11 -19.89 -19.81
CA LEU A 104 -0.82 -19.83 -19.12
C LEU A 104 -0.28 -21.24 -18.81
N ARG A 105 -1.10 -22.13 -18.25
CA ARG A 105 -0.70 -23.49 -17.90
C ARG A 105 -0.34 -24.32 -19.14
N ALA A 106 -1.10 -24.20 -20.23
CA ALA A 106 -0.77 -24.83 -21.50
C ALA A 106 0.59 -24.36 -22.04
N ARG A 107 0.89 -23.06 -21.95
CA ARG A 107 2.20 -22.53 -22.36
C ARG A 107 3.33 -23.04 -21.48
N ILE A 108 3.13 -23.10 -20.17
CA ILE A 108 4.10 -23.66 -19.22
C ILE A 108 4.40 -25.11 -19.57
N ASP A 109 3.37 -25.93 -19.81
CA ASP A 109 3.55 -27.34 -20.18
C ASP A 109 4.38 -27.47 -21.47
N ALA A 110 4.07 -26.69 -22.50
CA ALA A 110 4.83 -26.69 -23.76
C ALA A 110 6.30 -26.27 -23.57
N ASP A 111 6.56 -25.23 -22.79
CA ASP A 111 7.93 -24.71 -22.57
C ASP A 111 8.77 -25.66 -21.70
N LEU A 112 8.14 -26.43 -20.80
CA LEU A 112 8.82 -27.45 -19.99
C LEU A 112 9.32 -28.65 -20.82
N GLN A 113 8.70 -28.93 -21.97
CA GLN A 113 9.11 -30.02 -22.87
C GLN A 113 10.32 -29.67 -23.76
N ARG A 114 10.81 -28.43 -23.74
CA ARG A 114 11.97 -28.02 -24.55
C ARG A 114 13.24 -28.78 -24.11
N ARG A 115 14.11 -29.11 -25.06
CA ARG A 115 15.42 -29.76 -24.78
C ARG A 115 16.42 -28.74 -24.22
N GLY A 116 17.33 -29.20 -23.36
CA GLY A 116 18.31 -28.35 -22.67
C GLY A 116 17.66 -27.41 -21.65
N TYR A 117 18.33 -26.30 -21.35
CA TYR A 117 17.86 -25.29 -20.39
C TYR A 117 17.71 -23.90 -21.02
N PRO A 118 16.92 -23.75 -22.10
CA PRO A 118 16.65 -22.43 -22.65
C PRO A 118 15.86 -21.59 -21.66
N ARG A 119 15.95 -20.25 -21.80
CA ARG A 119 15.31 -19.28 -20.92
C ARG A 119 13.84 -19.59 -20.65
N GLU A 120 13.08 -19.98 -21.67
CA GLU A 120 11.65 -20.28 -21.55
C GLU A 120 11.38 -21.47 -20.65
N ARG A 121 12.21 -22.52 -20.71
CA ARG A 121 12.06 -23.69 -19.86
C ARG A 121 12.33 -23.35 -18.39
N VAL A 122 13.37 -22.55 -18.14
CA VAL A 122 13.72 -22.10 -16.78
C VAL A 122 12.60 -21.23 -16.21
N LEU A 123 12.07 -20.28 -16.99
CA LEU A 123 10.94 -19.45 -16.58
C LEU A 123 9.67 -20.28 -16.36
N ALA A 124 9.35 -21.22 -17.24
CA ALA A 124 8.19 -22.10 -17.09
C ALA A 124 8.28 -22.94 -15.81
N CYS A 125 9.48 -23.40 -15.44
CA CYS A 125 9.73 -24.08 -14.17
C CYS A 125 9.46 -23.15 -12.98
N ALA A 126 10.03 -21.94 -12.97
CA ALA A 126 9.79 -20.97 -11.91
C ALA A 126 8.30 -20.63 -11.75
N VAL A 127 7.59 -20.38 -12.86
CA VAL A 127 6.16 -20.07 -12.85
C VAL A 127 5.33 -21.27 -12.39
N ARG A 128 5.68 -22.51 -12.78
CA ARG A 128 5.01 -23.73 -12.29
C ARG A 128 5.14 -23.89 -10.77
N LEU A 129 6.31 -23.56 -10.21
CA LEU A 129 6.51 -23.56 -8.76
C LEU A 129 5.65 -22.50 -8.08
N LEU A 130 5.53 -21.29 -8.65
CA LEU A 130 4.61 -20.27 -8.13
C LEU A 130 3.14 -20.74 -8.17
N ASP A 131 2.69 -21.31 -9.29
CA ASP A 131 1.30 -21.79 -9.49
C ASP A 131 0.92 -22.93 -8.53
N ARG A 132 1.85 -23.85 -8.22
CA ARG A 132 1.58 -25.03 -7.39
C ARG A 132 1.96 -24.85 -5.91
N GLY A 133 3.06 -24.15 -5.65
CA GLY A 133 3.64 -24.00 -4.32
C GLY A 133 3.24 -22.71 -3.61
N LEU A 134 2.56 -21.78 -4.29
CA LEU A 134 2.16 -20.47 -3.75
C LEU A 134 3.35 -19.69 -3.16
N PHE A 135 4.54 -19.91 -3.72
CA PHE A 135 5.74 -19.22 -3.30
C PHE A 135 5.64 -17.72 -3.61
N ARG A 136 6.32 -16.91 -2.81
CA ARG A 136 6.63 -15.52 -3.19
C ARG A 136 7.81 -15.54 -4.15
N VAL A 137 7.86 -14.58 -5.07
CA VAL A 137 8.98 -14.42 -6.01
C VAL A 137 10.30 -14.16 -5.27
N GLY A 138 10.25 -13.46 -4.12
CA GLY A 138 11.44 -12.98 -3.41
C GLY A 138 11.90 -11.62 -3.94
N GLY A 139 12.91 -11.05 -3.28
CA GLY A 139 13.67 -9.88 -3.72
C GLY A 139 15.17 -10.18 -3.57
N ASP A 140 16.01 -9.31 -4.12
CA ASP A 140 17.47 -9.52 -4.18
C ASP A 140 18.21 -9.09 -2.89
N ASP A 141 17.47 -8.78 -1.82
CA ASP A 141 17.98 -8.30 -0.52
C ASP A 141 18.28 -9.42 0.48
#